data_AF-A0A2V8ZK92-F1
#
_entry.id   AF-A0A2V8ZK92-F1
#
_cell.length_a   1.000
_cell.length_b   1.000
_cell.length_c   1.000
_cell.angle_alpha   90.00
_cell.angle_beta   90.00
_cell.angle_gamma   90.00
#
_symmetry.space_group_name_H-M   'P 1'
#
loop_
_entity.id
_entity.type
_entity.pdbx_description
1 polymer ?
#
loop_
_entity_poly.entity_id
_entity_poly.type
_entity_poly.pdbx_seq_one_letter_code
_entity_poly.pdbx_strand_id
1 'polypeptide(L)'
;MDGLARDFLYALRNLRKNRRFSLVAIFALALGIGATTVMFSVIYGVVIDGLPYKNFERSVVFRVQNLANVGGWKGRDFFLPDETRAFREQNHA
;
A
#
# COMPACT_ATOMS: atom_id res chain seq x y z
N MET A 1 31.33 -5.94 24.98
CA MET A 1 29.98 -5.67 24.44
C MET A 1 28.89 -5.87 25.49
N ASP A 2 29.26 -6.02 26.77
CA ASP A 2 28.37 -6.44 27.86
C ASP A 2 27.52 -5.32 28.48
N GLY A 3 27.86 -4.06 28.18
CA GLY A 3 27.14 -2.89 28.67
C GLY A 3 25.72 -2.79 28.09
N LEU A 4 25.59 -2.90 26.75
CA LEU A 4 24.30 -2.71 26.06
C LEU A 4 23.23 -3.71 26.51
N ALA A 5 23.58 -4.99 26.62
CA ALA A 5 22.66 -6.02 27.09
C ALA A 5 22.25 -5.78 28.56
N ARG A 6 23.20 -5.33 29.39
CA ARG A 6 22.96 -5.03 30.80
C ARG A 6 22.06 -3.81 30.96
N ASP A 7 22.29 -2.75 30.19
CA ASP A 7 21.46 -1.55 30.17
C ASP A 7 20.03 -1.86 29.73
N PHE A 8 19.84 -2.73 28.73
CA PHE A 8 18.51 -3.16 28.29
C PHE A 8 17.75 -3.94 29.38
N LEU A 9 18.45 -4.84 30.08
CA LEU A 9 17.91 -5.58 31.22
C LEU A 9 17.60 -4.66 32.41
N TYR A 10 18.44 -3.66 32.65
CA TYR A 10 18.22 -2.64 33.69
C TYR A 10 16.99 -1.79 33.37
N ALA A 11 16.84 -1.33 32.13
CA ALA A 11 15.67 -0.58 31.67
C ALA A 11 14.38 -1.41 31.82
N LEU A 12 14.41 -2.69 31.42
CA LEU A 12 13.27 -3.60 31.56
C LEU A 12 12.90 -3.85 33.03
N ARG A 13 13.90 -3.99 33.90
CA ARG A 13 13.70 -4.17 35.34
C ARG A 13 13.13 -2.91 35.99
N ASN A 14 13.56 -1.73 35.55
CA ASN A 14 13.01 -0.46 36.00
C ASN A 14 11.54 -0.28 35.55
N LEU A 15 11.22 -0.70 34.31
CA LEU A 15 9.84 -0.77 33.79
C LEU A 15 8.96 -1.69 34.64
N ARG A 16 9.47 -2.84 35.10
CA ARG A 16 8.74 -3.76 36.00
C ARG A 16 8.60 -3.22 37.43
N LYS A 17 9.53 -2.39 37.89
CA LYS A 17 9.50 -1.82 39.25
C LYS A 17 8.37 -0.77 39.39
N ASN A 18 8.15 0.03 38.34
CA ASN A 18 7.09 1.05 38.27
C ASN A 18 5.90 0.59 37.40
N ARG A 19 5.25 -0.51 37.80
CA ARG A 19 4.18 -1.19 37.05
C ARG A 19 3.02 -0.29 36.59
N ARG A 20 2.60 0.70 37.39
CA ARG A 20 1.43 1.55 37.06
C ARG A 20 1.67 2.43 35.83
N PHE A 21 2.81 3.11 35.80
CA PHE A 21 3.19 3.98 34.68
C PHE A 21 3.47 3.15 33.43
N SER A 22 4.21 2.05 33.58
CA SER A 22 4.54 1.16 32.46
C SER A 22 3.29 0.56 31.81
N LEU A 23 2.28 0.16 32.59
CA LEU A 23 1.02 -0.34 32.05
C LEU A 23 0.32 0.71 31.18
N VAL A 24 0.16 1.94 31.69
CA VAL A 24 -0.47 3.04 30.92
C VAL A 24 0.32 3.34 29.64
N ALA A 25 1.65 3.40 29.72
CA ALA A 25 2.51 3.62 28.57
C ALA A 25 2.38 2.50 27.52
N ILE A 26 2.38 1.24 27.95
CA ILE A 26 2.18 0.08 27.06
C ILE A 26 0.79 0.13 26.42
N PHE A 27 -0.26 0.44 27.18
CA PHE A 27 -1.61 0.56 26.65
C PHE A 27 -1.73 1.70 25.62
N ALA A 28 -1.14 2.85 25.90
CA ALA A 28 -1.13 3.98 24.98
C ALA A 28 -0.38 3.64 23.68
N LEU A 29 0.79 2.99 23.78
CA LEU A 29 1.53 2.50 22.62
C LEU A 29 0.74 1.46 21.83
N ALA A 30 0.16 0.46 22.51
CA ALA A 30 -0.64 -0.58 21.90
C ALA A 30 -1.87 0.00 21.19
N LEU A 31 -2.54 0.99 21.79
CA LEU A 31 -3.66 1.71 21.19
C LEU A 31 -3.23 2.51 19.96
N GLY A 32 -2.13 3.27 20.02
CA GLY A 32 -1.66 4.05 18.88
C GLY A 32 -1.25 3.18 17.69
N ILE A 33 -0.49 2.12 17.96
CA ILE A 33 -0.06 1.15 16.93
C ILE A 33 -1.28 0.42 16.38
N GLY A 34 -2.12 -0.14 17.27
CA GLY A 34 -3.31 -0.89 16.89
C GLY A 34 -4.32 -0.06 16.11
N ALA A 35 -4.58 1.18 16.52
CA ALA A 35 -5.47 2.09 15.81
C ALA A 35 -4.99 2.35 14.37
N THR A 36 -3.69 2.59 14.19
CA THR A 36 -3.11 2.83 12.87
C THR A 36 -3.20 1.59 11.98
N THR A 37 -2.87 0.41 12.52
CA THR A 37 -2.97 -0.87 11.80
C THR A 37 -4.42 -1.20 11.44
N VAL A 38 -5.36 -1.03 12.38
CA VAL A 38 -6.80 -1.29 12.14
C VAL A 38 -7.34 -0.31 11.11
N MET A 39 -6.98 0.97 11.20
CA MET A 39 -7.42 1.96 10.21
C MET A 39 -6.96 1.59 8.80
N PHE A 40 -5.69 1.20 8.63
CA PHE A 40 -5.20 0.74 7.33
C PHE A 40 -5.88 -0.55 6.87
N SER A 41 -6.08 -1.52 7.78
CA SER A 41 -6.75 -2.79 7.48
C SER A 41 -8.21 -2.59 7.06
N VAL A 42 -8.95 -1.70 7.73
CA VAL A 42 -10.34 -1.37 7.39
C VAL A 42 -10.42 -0.61 6.08
N ILE A 43 -9.56 0.40 5.88
CA ILE A 43 -9.53 1.13 4.61
C ILE A 43 -9.24 0.17 3.46
N TYR A 44 -8.24 -0.70 3.59
CA TYR A 44 -7.93 -1.69 2.57
C TYR A 44 -9.10 -2.67 2.37
N GLY A 45 -9.63 -3.26 3.44
CA GLY A 45 -10.73 -4.23 3.34
C GLY A 45 -12.06 -3.65 2.86
N VAL A 46 -12.34 -2.37 3.12
CA VAL A 46 -13.63 -1.74 2.75
C VAL A 46 -13.52 -0.99 1.43
N VAL A 47 -12.44 -0.26 1.19
CA VAL A 47 -12.27 0.53 -0.03
C VAL A 47 -11.72 -0.30 -1.19
N ILE A 48 -10.70 -1.13 -0.94
CA ILE A 48 -10.09 -1.95 -1.99
C ILE A 48 -10.87 -3.25 -2.20
N ASP A 49 -11.23 -3.96 -1.12
CA ASP A 49 -11.91 -5.26 -1.21
C ASP A 49 -13.45 -5.16 -1.16
N GLY A 50 -13.99 -4.02 -0.69
CA GLY A 50 -15.43 -3.73 -0.76
C GLY A 50 -15.89 -3.28 -2.16
N LEU A 51 -14.96 -2.88 -3.03
CA LEU A 51 -15.21 -2.92 -4.47
C LEU A 51 -15.10 -4.39 -4.90
N PRO A 52 -16.11 -4.97 -5.59
CA PRO A 52 -16.18 -6.40 -5.91
C PRO A 52 -15.15 -6.81 -6.98
N TYR A 53 -13.87 -6.58 -6.71
CA TYR A 53 -12.74 -7.15 -7.44
C TYR A 53 -12.49 -8.56 -6.90
N LYS A 54 -13.50 -9.41 -7.04
CA LYS A 54 -13.36 -10.86 -6.96
C LYS A 54 -12.30 -11.21 -8.03
N ASN A 55 -11.11 -11.62 -7.59
CA ASN A 55 -9.95 -12.01 -8.42
C ASN A 55 -8.91 -10.89 -8.73
N PHE A 56 -8.34 -10.23 -7.73
CA PHE A 56 -7.12 -9.41 -7.91
C PHE A 56 -5.95 -10.22 -8.50
N GLU A 57 -5.88 -11.53 -8.22
CA GLU A 57 -4.88 -12.45 -8.82
C GLU A 57 -5.01 -12.57 -10.36
N ARG A 58 -6.14 -12.15 -10.92
CA ARG A 58 -6.40 -12.16 -12.37
C ARG A 58 -6.54 -10.76 -12.96
N SER A 59 -5.98 -9.74 -12.30
CA SER A 59 -5.92 -8.38 -12.86
C SER A 59 -4.92 -8.35 -14.03
N VAL A 60 -5.44 -8.49 -15.25
CA VAL A 60 -4.65 -8.33 -16.48
C VAL A 60 -4.73 -6.87 -16.91
N VAL A 61 -3.64 -6.14 -16.76
CA VAL A 61 -3.55 -4.76 -17.24
C VAL A 61 -3.16 -4.81 -18.72
N PHE A 62 -4.07 -4.39 -19.60
CA PHE A 62 -3.79 -4.29 -21.04
C PHE A 62 -2.89 -3.08 -21.31
N ARG A 63 -1.60 -3.33 -21.54
CA ARG A 63 -0.65 -2.31 -21.99
C ARG A 63 -0.64 -2.27 -23.52
N VAL A 64 -1.08 -1.15 -24.11
CA VAL A 64 -0.99 -0.93 -25.55
C VAL A 64 0.44 -0.55 -25.88
N GLN A 65 1.24 -1.55 -26.23
CA GLN A 65 2.61 -1.36 -26.70
C GLN A 65 2.58 -1.12 -28.21
N ASN A 66 2.87 0.13 -28.61
CA ASN A 66 3.12 0.47 -30.01
C ASN A 66 4.45 -0.19 -30.43
N LEU A 67 4.39 -1.22 -31.29
CA LEU A 67 5.57 -1.91 -31.82
C LEU A 67 6.49 -1.00 -32.66
N ALA A 68 6.04 0.20 -33.02
CA ALA A 68 6.87 1.22 -33.68
C ALA A 68 7.83 1.96 -32.72
N ASN A 69 7.75 1.72 -31.40
CA ASN A 69 8.59 2.41 -30.40
C ASN A 69 9.12 1.46 -29.32
N VAL A 70 9.68 0.32 -29.75
CA VAL A 70 10.37 -0.63 -28.85
C VAL A 70 11.73 -0.04 -28.43
N GLY A 71 11.72 0.90 -27.48
CA GLY A 71 12.94 1.51 -26.92
C GLY A 71 12.85 2.99 -26.53
N GLY A 72 11.74 3.66 -26.82
CA GLY A 72 11.53 5.07 -26.45
C GLY A 72 10.72 5.21 -25.16
N TRP A 73 11.10 6.15 -24.29
CA TRP A 73 10.38 6.57 -23.07
C TRP A 73 9.00 7.23 -23.33
N LYS A 74 8.40 6.94 -24.49
CA LYS A 74 7.17 7.54 -25.00
C LYS A 74 6.11 6.46 -25.28
N GLY A 75 6.01 5.49 -24.37
CA GLY A 75 4.84 4.62 -24.28
C GLY A 75 3.69 5.42 -23.69
N ARG A 76 2.66 5.69 -24.50
CA ARG A 76 1.47 6.43 -24.05
C ARG A 76 0.42 5.40 -23.62
N ASP A 77 0.12 5.36 -22.32
CA ASP A 77 -0.81 4.38 -21.72
C ASP A 77 -2.31 4.69 -21.98
N PHE A 78 -2.61 5.79 -22.69
CA PHE A 78 -3.98 6.25 -22.94
C PHE A 78 -4.23 6.60 -24.41
N PHE A 79 -5.41 6.22 -24.90
CA PHE A 79 -5.93 6.66 -26.19
C PHE A 79 -6.38 8.12 -26.09
N LEU A 80 -5.93 8.96 -27.03
CA LEU A 80 -6.47 10.31 -27.17
C LEU A 80 -7.86 10.21 -27.86
N PRO A 81 -8.86 10.98 -27.39
CA PRO A 81 -10.20 11.01 -28.01
C PRO A 81 -10.18 11.24 -29.53
N ASP A 82 -9.18 11.96 -30.02
CA ASP A 82 -9.04 12.32 -31.43
C ASP A 82 -8.69 11.12 -32.33
N GLU A 83 -8.00 10.09 -31.81
CA GLU A 83 -7.69 8.88 -32.59
C GLU A 83 -8.94 8.00 -32.82
N THR A 84 -9.91 8.02 -31.90
CA THR A 84 -11.15 7.22 -32.05
C THR A 84 -12.00 7.68 -33.23
N ARG A 85 -11.88 8.96 -33.62
CA ARG A 85 -12.58 9.52 -34.79
C ARG A 85 -11.93 9.12 -36.10
N ALA A 86 -10.60 9.13 -36.14
CA ALA A 86 -9.83 8.71 -37.32
C ALA A 86 -10.09 7.24 -37.69
N PHE A 87 -10.22 6.34 -36.70
CA PHE A 87 -10.58 4.94 -36.96
C PHE A 87 -12.01 4.76 -37.51
N ARG A 88 -12.93 5.68 -37.19
CA ARG A 88 -14.31 5.63 -37.70
C ARG A 88 -14.42 6.17 -39.11
N GLU A 89 -13.62 7.19 -39.46
CA GLU A 89 -13.54 7.71 -40.83
C GLU A 89 -12.83 6.76 -41.79
N GLN A 90 -11.81 6.03 -41.32
CA GLN A 90 -11.01 5.17 -42.19
C GLN A 90 -11.70 3.83 -42.54
N ASN A 91 -12.65 3.36 -41.73
CA ASN A 91 -13.35 2.07 -41.94
C ASN A 91 -14.64 2.20 -42.78
N HIS A 92 -14.91 3.37 -43.35
CA HIS A 92 -16.04 3.63 -44.25
C HIS A 92 -15.57 3.95 -45.68
N ALA A 93 -14.64 3.14 -46.21
CA ALA A 93 -14.32 3.07 -47.63
C ALA A 93 -14.58 1.66 -48.16
#